data_AF-A0A3C0GBW7-F1
#
_entry.id   AF-A0A3C0GBW7-F1
#
_cell.length_a   1.000
_cell.length_b   1.000
_cell.length_c   1.000
_cell.angle_alpha   90.00
_cell.angle_beta   90.00
_cell.angle_gamma   90.00
#
_symmetry.space_group_name_H-M   'P 1'
#
loop_
_entity.id
_entity.type
_entity.pdbx_description
1 polymer ?
#
loop_
_entity_poly.entity_id
_entity_poly.type
_entity_poly.pdbx_seq_one_letter_code
_entity_poly.pdbx_strand_id
1 'polypeptide(L)' 'MEVTNEEPEQTTGLTQGDLAMAAYALAETFNSYLEQYEAEDYGELSKEQMESSMDSLRTAFSKFDAILKAMKPQEEE' A
#
# COMPACT_ATOMS: atom_id res chain seq x y z
N MET A 1 22.37 0.42 4.69
CA MET A 1 21.23 1.20 4.18
C MET A 1 21.23 2.47 5.01
N GLU A 2 21.62 3.61 4.43
CA GLU A 2 21.59 4.88 5.13
C GLU A 2 20.13 5.24 5.42
N VAL A 3 19.83 5.51 6.68
CA VAL A 3 18.51 5.96 7.12
C VAL A 3 18.40 7.42 6.71
N THR A 4 17.57 7.72 5.72
CA THR A 4 17.39 9.06 5.13
C THR A 4 16.60 10.03 6.01
N ASN A 5 16.26 9.66 7.24
CA ASN A 5 15.55 10.57 8.14
C ASN A 5 16.59 11.38 8.94
N GLU A 6 16.92 12.58 8.44
CA GLU A 6 17.94 13.46 9.00
C GLU A 6 17.53 14.04 10.38
N GLU A 7 16.22 14.01 10.72
CA GLU A 7 15.71 14.52 12.01
C GLU A 7 14.55 13.63 12.57
N PRO A 8 14.87 12.42 13.07
CA PRO A 8 13.87 11.44 13.52
C PRO A 8 13.06 11.89 14.75
N GLU A 9 13.52 12.92 15.48
CA GLU A 9 12.82 13.47 16.65
C GLU A 9 11.74 14.51 16.28
N GLN A 10 11.76 15.05 15.05
CA GLN A 10 10.82 16.08 14.59
C GLN A 10 9.69 15.54 13.71
N THR A 11 9.84 14.33 13.18
CA THR A 11 8.78 13.65 12.43
C THR A 11 8.03 12.70 13.34
N THR A 12 6.74 12.95 13.56
CA THR A 12 5.86 11.97 14.21
C THR A 12 5.92 10.68 13.38
N GLY A 13 6.40 9.59 13.98
CA GLY A 13 6.45 8.29 13.31
C GLY A 13 5.06 7.85 12.87
N LEU A 14 4.98 7.04 11.81
CA LEU A 14 3.72 6.47 11.35
C LEU A 14 3.12 5.58 12.43
N THR A 15 1.86 5.82 12.77
CA THR A 15 1.11 4.97 13.69
C THR A 15 0.60 3.72 12.97
N GLN A 16 0.19 2.71 13.74
CA GLN A 16 -0.52 1.55 13.19
C GLN A 16 -1.81 1.97 12.47
N GLY A 17 -2.48 3.03 12.93
CA GLY A 17 -3.66 3.59 12.28
C GLY A 17 -3.35 4.17 10.91
N ASP A 18 -2.24 4.91 10.78
CA ASP A 18 -1.81 5.49 9.49
C ASP A 18 -1.47 4.40 8.48
N LEU A 19 -0.77 3.35 8.93
CA LEU A 19 -0.44 2.20 8.09
C LEU A 19 -1.68 1.40 7.69
N ALA A 20 -2.67 1.24 8.58
CA ALA A 20 -3.94 0.59 8.27
C ALA A 20 -4.75 1.39 7.25
N MET A 21 -4.77 2.72 7.38
CA MET A 21 -5.41 3.61 6.42
C MET A 21 -4.72 3.54 5.05
N ALA A 22 -3.39 3.50 5.02
CA ALA A 22 -2.63 3.36 3.78
C ALA A 22 -2.93 2.01 3.09
N ALA A 23 -2.92 0.90 3.84
CA ALA A 23 -3.28 -0.41 3.31
C ALA A 23 -4.72 -0.42 2.76
N TYR A 24 -5.67 0.16 3.49
CA TYR A 24 -7.06 0.27 3.04
C TYR A 24 -7.19 1.07 1.74
N ALA A 25 -6.57 2.25 1.66
CA ALA A 25 -6.61 3.09 0.46
C ALA A 25 -6.00 2.40 -0.77
N LEU A 26 -4.91 1.64 -0.59
CA LEU A 26 -4.30 0.85 -1.66
C LEU A 26 -5.22 -0.26 -2.15
N ALA A 27 -5.95 -0.93 -1.25
CA ALA A 27 -6.91 -1.96 -1.61
C ALA A 27 -8.10 -1.39 -2.39
N GLU A 28 -8.68 -0.28 -1.93
CA GLU A 28 -9.78 0.39 -2.65
C GLU A 28 -9.36 0.88 -4.03
N THR A 29 -8.14 1.45 -4.15
CA THR A 29 -7.60 1.88 -5.45
C THR A 29 -7.39 0.69 -6.39
N PHE A 30 -6.86 -0.43 -5.87
CA PHE A 30 -6.71 -1.66 -6.65
C PHE A 30 -8.06 -2.18 -7.14
N ASN A 31 -9.07 -2.22 -6.28
CA ASN A 31 -10.41 -2.69 -6.64
C ASN A 31 -11.03 -1.80 -7.72
N SER A 32 -10.88 -0.47 -7.59
CA SER A 32 -11.35 0.47 -8.62
C SER A 32 -10.67 0.24 -9.98
N TYR A 33 -9.37 -0.08 -9.98
CA TYR A 33 -8.63 -0.39 -11.21
C TYR A 33 -9.04 -1.77 -11.77
N LEU A 34 -9.32 -2.74 -10.91
CA LEU A 34 -9.80 -4.06 -11.31
C LEU A 34 -11.17 -3.96 -12.01
N GLU A 35 -12.09 -3.19 -11.45
CA GLU A 35 -13.41 -2.96 -12.06
C GLU A 35 -13.28 -2.32 -13.45
N GLN A 36 -12.41 -1.31 -13.60
CA GLN A 36 -12.11 -0.67 -14.88
C GLN A 36 -11.47 -1.66 -15.88
N TYR A 37 -10.51 -2.45 -15.41
CA TYR A 37 -9.82 -3.45 -16.22
C TYR A 37 -10.80 -4.52 -16.74
N GLU A 38 -11.69 -5.02 -15.89
CA GLU A 38 -12.72 -6.01 -16.25
C GLU A 38 -13.76 -5.45 -17.23
N ALA A 39 -14.03 -4.14 -17.15
CA ALA A 39 -14.88 -3.43 -18.10
C ALA A 39 -14.17 -3.06 -19.42
N GLU A 40 -12.87 -3.37 -19.55
CA GLU A 40 -11.99 -2.91 -20.63
C GLU A 40 -11.98 -1.37 -20.81
N ASP A 41 -12.27 -0.63 -19.73
CA ASP A 41 -12.28 0.84 -19.69
C ASP A 41 -10.99 1.35 -19.04
N TYR A 42 -9.94 1.50 -19.85
CA TYR A 42 -8.61 1.87 -19.36
C TYR A 42 -8.41 3.39 -19.20
N GLY A 43 -9.40 4.21 -19.56
CA GLY A 43 -9.28 5.67 -19.55
C GLY A 43 -8.11 6.18 -20.41
N GLU A 44 -7.17 6.90 -19.78
CA GLU A 44 -5.96 7.43 -20.45
C GLU A 44 -4.79 6.43 -20.50
N LEU A 45 -4.90 5.29 -19.81
CA LEU A 45 -3.85 4.28 -19.75
C LEU A 45 -4.00 3.24 -20.86
N SER A 46 -2.90 2.62 -21.24
CA SER A 46 -2.97 1.34 -21.94
C SER A 46 -3.31 0.21 -20.97
N LYS A 47 -3.82 -0.91 -21.51
CA LYS A 47 -4.04 -2.14 -20.75
C LYS A 47 -2.81 -2.57 -19.94
N GLU A 48 -1.64 -2.60 -20.58
CA GLU A 48 -0.37 -2.98 -19.95
C GLU A 48 0.04 -2.02 -18.82
N GLN A 49 -0.21 -0.72 -18.98
CA GLN A 49 0.05 0.28 -17.94
C GLN A 49 -0.89 0.11 -16.74
N MET A 50 -2.16 -0.22 -16.98
CA MET A 50 -3.10 -0.53 -15.91
C MET A 50 -2.70 -1.80 -15.16
N GLU A 51 -2.34 -2.88 -15.86
CA GLU A 51 -1.84 -4.13 -15.25
C GLU A 51 -0.62 -3.87 -14.37
N SER A 52 0.37 -3.13 -14.89
CA SER A 52 1.58 -2.77 -14.13
C SER A 52 1.26 -1.92 -12.90
N SER A 53 0.27 -1.03 -13.00
CA SER A 53 -0.21 -0.22 -11.86
C SER A 53 -0.88 -1.09 -10.81
N MET A 54 -1.73 -2.04 -11.22
CA MET A 54 -2.38 -2.99 -10.33
C MET A 54 -1.38 -3.89 -9.60
N ASP A 55 -0.35 -4.40 -10.29
CA ASP A 55 0.73 -5.17 -9.66
C ASP A 55 1.50 -4.34 -8.62
N SER A 56 1.73 -3.06 -8.92
CA SER A 56 2.38 -2.12 -7.99
C SER A 56 1.53 -1.87 -6.75
N LEU A 57 0.21 -1.65 -6.92
CA LEU A 57 -0.74 -1.46 -5.84
C LEU A 57 -0.83 -2.70 -4.94
N ARG A 58 -0.92 -3.90 -5.53
CA ARG A 58 -0.93 -5.18 -4.79
C ARG A 58 0.35 -5.38 -4.00
N THR A 59 1.49 -5.05 -4.60
CA THR A 59 2.81 -5.16 -3.94
C THR A 59 2.91 -4.18 -2.77
N ALA A 60 2.47 -2.94 -2.94
CA ALA A 60 2.44 -1.94 -1.88
C ALA A 60 1.53 -2.39 -0.75
N PHE A 61 0.30 -2.83 -1.04
CA PHE A 61 -0.64 -3.34 -0.06
C PHE A 61 -0.02 -4.45 0.79
N SER A 62 0.59 -5.45 0.14
CA SER A 62 1.21 -6.59 0.80
C SER A 62 2.33 -6.17 1.77
N LYS A 63 3.10 -5.13 1.42
CA LYS A 63 4.15 -4.57 2.28
C LYS A 63 3.56 -3.87 3.50
N PHE A 64 2.56 -3.01 3.32
CA PHE A 64 1.90 -2.32 4.44
C PHE A 64 1.19 -3.30 5.37
N ASP A 65 0.51 -4.32 4.84
CA ASP A 65 -0.10 -5.39 5.62
C ASP A 65 0.94 -6.20 6.41
N ALA A 66 2.08 -6.54 5.80
CA ALA A 66 3.17 -7.22 6.49
C ALA A 66 3.75 -6.38 7.64
N ILE A 67 3.93 -5.06 7.44
CA ILE A 67 4.38 -4.15 8.50
C ILE A 67 3.37 -4.12 9.64
N LEU A 68 2.07 -3.97 9.33
CA LEU A 68 1.00 -3.97 10.33
C LEU A 68 0.96 -5.26 11.16
N LYS A 69 1.17 -6.40 10.52
CA LYS A 69 1.23 -7.71 11.19
C LYS A 69 2.46 -7.82 12.09
N ALA A 70 3.62 -7.32 11.66
CA ALA A 70 4.85 -7.32 12.45
C ALA A 70 4.78 -6.37 13.67
N MET A 71 3.93 -5.33 13.62
CA MET A 71 3.72 -4.40 14.74
C MET A 71 2.78 -4.94 15.81
N LYS A 72 2.06 -6.04 15.56
CA LYS A 72 1.26 -6.67 16.62
C LYS A 72 2.22 -7.21 17.69
N PRO A 73 1.98 -6.96 18.99
CA PRO A 73 2.75 -7.59 20.05
C PRO A 73 2.74 -9.11 19.83
N GLN A 74 3.90 -9.75 19.89
CA GLN A 74 3.93 -11.20 20.05
C GLN A 74 3.25 -11.47 21.38
N GLU A 75 2.06 -12.08 21.37
CA GLU A 75 1.53 -12.70 22.57
C GLU A 75 2.55 -13.78 22.97
N GLU A 76 3.32 -13.51 24.02
CA GLU A 76 4.14 -14.52 24.69
C GLU A 76 3.17 -15.55 25.29
N GLU A 77 3.13 -16.76 24.72
CA GLU A 77 2.52 -17.95 25.34
C GLU A 77 3.28 -18.37 26.61
#